data_AF-A0ABD0SAU5-F1
#
_entry.id   AF-A0ABD0SAU5-F1
#
_cell.length_a   1.000
_cell.length_b   1.000
_cell.length_c   1.000
_cell.angle_alpha   90.00
_cell.angle_beta   90.00
_cell.angle_gamma   90.00
#
_symmetry.space_group_name_H-M   'P 1'
#
loop_
_entity.id
_entity.type
_entity.pdbx_description
1 polymer ?
#
loop_
_entity_poly.entity_id
_entity_poly.type
_entity_poly.pdbx_seq_one_letter_code
_entity_poly.pdbx_strand_id
1 'polypeptide(L)'
;MDPQSQHTNYWFVVREDQSNVYAIQNPPLTGQEARYIVDTGDHRQYIQINGVPAAVPEETTQNADKDVPKQQEEENFWDRNKIKLLLTLCLEDRFKNAAKDKTLWDEIASLVGATPDECSKKYKNLRRTYIRLLKKKRMGKDIKWVHFNICDEVFKDCKALPSSILEPWDDSKVRQLLSLYIENLSKFRSSEFLQKEIWKDIAAALGTTEYNCYHKFKNLKRTYFNWSERIHERGNFIKMPYYQYLQRIFYNYNPYKPWDRAKTSHLVQAYSQIAHKFRNPRYQKKELWKEISTVVGVSPAQCDRKFRNLKQTYLRLKMRANAGRCTTKWRYYKDFETIYNNSSYPASNNDEVAAEMTFQYQDDYVEQLLKFYLENKEKFSDPLVRKRNAWKGIATKLGLTPEECDRKFRNLKQTYLRLKEKKLASGKCSNWIYYSLFERIYDEPISLGTGYSHSDDVDQMSLSDVKRVLRNMQEKKDGEKFERLVRVVEESNEIQRERNRILQALLNRK
;
A
#
# COMPACT_ATOMS: atom_id res chain seq x y z
N MET A 1 17.15 33.25 -47.40
CA MET A 1 15.87 32.84 -46.78
C MET A 1 16.15 31.55 -46.04
N ASP A 2 16.48 31.67 -44.76
CA ASP A 2 16.75 30.56 -43.83
C ASP A 2 15.49 30.24 -43.01
N PRO A 3 15.21 28.97 -42.67
CA PRO A 3 14.13 28.65 -41.76
C PRO A 3 14.61 28.65 -40.31
N GLN A 4 13.90 29.42 -39.49
CA GLN A 4 14.08 29.59 -38.05
C GLN A 4 13.95 28.27 -37.27
N SER A 5 14.95 27.97 -36.45
CA SER A 5 14.93 26.90 -35.46
C SER A 5 14.13 27.33 -34.22
N GLN A 6 13.01 26.65 -33.96
CA GLN A 6 12.24 26.80 -32.73
C GLN A 6 12.91 26.05 -31.57
N HIS A 7 13.48 26.80 -30.61
CA HIS A 7 13.94 26.26 -29.35
C HIS A 7 12.75 25.89 -28.44
N THR A 8 12.53 24.60 -28.23
CA THR A 8 11.60 24.08 -27.22
C THR A 8 12.35 23.86 -25.91
N ASN A 9 12.08 24.69 -24.90
CA ASN A 9 12.60 24.52 -23.53
C ASN A 9 11.80 23.44 -22.80
N TYR A 10 12.44 22.30 -22.53
CA TYR A 10 11.89 21.24 -21.68
C TYR A 10 12.36 21.43 -20.23
N TRP A 11 11.41 21.55 -19.29
CA TRP A 11 11.66 21.49 -17.86
C TRP A 11 11.79 20.03 -17.41
N PHE A 12 12.95 19.63 -16.90
CA PHE A 12 13.14 18.32 -16.28
C PHE A 12 12.77 18.36 -14.80
N VAL A 13 11.70 17.64 -14.43
CA VAL A 13 11.45 17.26 -13.04
C VAL A 13 12.34 16.05 -12.72
N VAL A 14 13.35 16.24 -11.87
CA VAL A 14 14.23 15.19 -11.37
C VAL A 14 13.40 14.21 -10.53
N ARG A 15 13.15 13.02 -11.08
CA ARG A 15 12.68 11.87 -10.31
C ARG A 15 13.87 11.04 -9.88
N GLU A 16 14.09 10.93 -8.58
CA GLU A 16 15.03 9.98 -7.94
C GLU A 16 14.53 8.54 -8.16
N ASP A 17 14.79 7.98 -9.34
CA ASP A 17 14.87 6.53 -9.53
C ASP A 17 15.71 6.22 -10.77
N GLN A 18 17.04 6.20 -10.60
CA GLN A 18 17.93 5.53 -11.54
C GLN A 18 18.80 4.52 -10.80
N SER A 19 18.59 3.25 -11.12
CA SER A 19 19.57 2.20 -10.89
C SER A 19 19.83 1.45 -12.19
N ASN A 20 21.12 1.25 -12.44
CA ASN A 20 21.75 0.29 -13.36
C ASN A 20 21.75 0.65 -14.86
N VAL A 21 22.64 1.57 -15.24
CA VAL A 21 23.36 1.49 -16.51
C VAL A 21 24.75 0.93 -16.19
N TYR A 22 25.05 -0.28 -16.65
CA TYR A 22 26.41 -0.80 -16.69
C TYR A 22 27.08 -0.17 -17.92
N ALA A 23 28.01 0.77 -17.71
CA ALA A 23 28.93 1.19 -18.76
C ALA A 23 29.98 0.07 -18.93
N ILE A 24 30.03 -0.52 -20.12
CA ILE A 24 31.12 -1.40 -20.54
C ILE A 24 32.31 -0.49 -20.81
N GLN A 25 33.34 -0.56 -19.97
CA GLN A 25 34.64 0.07 -20.24
C GLN A 25 35.38 -0.79 -21.26
N ASN A 26 35.65 -0.24 -22.44
CA ASN A 26 36.69 -0.74 -23.33
C ASN A 26 38.07 -0.36 -22.76
N PRO A 27 39.13 -1.18 -22.97
CA PRO A 27 40.47 -0.86 -22.52
C PRO A 27 41.04 0.37 -23.25
N PRO A 28 41.90 1.18 -22.60
CA PRO A 28 42.44 2.38 -23.21
C PRO A 28 43.47 2.04 -24.29
N LEU A 29 43.25 2.60 -25.47
CA LEU A 29 44.29 2.77 -26.48
C LEU A 29 45.27 3.84 -26.00
N THR A 30 46.55 3.48 -26.01
CA THR A 30 47.70 4.31 -25.71
C THR A 30 47.84 5.46 -26.71
N GLY A 31 48.13 6.66 -26.21
CA GLY A 31 48.70 7.76 -26.99
C GLY A 31 47.71 8.84 -27.41
N GLN A 32 47.48 9.81 -26.53
CA GLN A 32 47.26 11.21 -26.92
C GLN A 32 47.48 12.14 -25.72
N GLU A 33 48.37 13.11 -25.91
CA GLU A 33 48.82 14.10 -24.93
C GLU A 33 47.68 15.04 -24.51
N ALA A 34 47.55 15.27 -23.20
CA ALA A 34 46.64 16.24 -22.63
C ALA A 34 47.20 17.66 -22.77
N ARG A 35 46.53 18.52 -23.56
CA ARG A 35 46.72 19.98 -23.49
C ARG A 35 45.75 20.55 -22.47
N TYR A 36 46.30 21.17 -21.43
CA TYR A 36 45.56 21.99 -20.47
C TYR A 36 45.25 23.35 -21.12
N ILE A 37 43.98 23.76 -21.11
CA ILE A 37 43.58 25.16 -21.26
C ILE A 37 42.89 25.54 -19.95
N VAL A 38 43.57 26.43 -19.21
CA VAL A 38 43.02 27.17 -18.07
C VAL A 38 42.29 28.36 -18.66
N ASP A 39 41.01 28.52 -18.36
CA ASP A 39 40.31 29.78 -18.59
C ASP A 39 39.56 30.18 -17.33
N THR A 40 39.92 31.37 -16.85
CA THR A 40 39.43 32.05 -15.65
C THR A 40 38.64 33.25 -16.12
N GLY A 41 37.35 33.32 -15.83
CA GLY A 41 36.53 34.47 -16.24
C GLY A 41 35.14 34.49 -15.63
N ASP A 42 35.06 34.94 -14.38
CA ASP A 42 33.83 35.38 -13.70
C ASP A 42 33.29 36.65 -14.36
N HIS A 43 32.18 36.59 -15.09
CA HIS A 43 31.39 37.76 -15.49
C HIS A 43 29.88 37.44 -15.37
N ARG A 44 29.26 37.84 -14.26
CA ARG A 44 27.80 37.97 -14.15
C ARG A 44 27.44 39.45 -14.04
N GLN A 45 26.97 40.01 -15.15
CA GLN A 45 26.31 41.32 -15.20
C GLN A 45 24.87 41.17 -14.70
N TYR A 46 24.46 42.05 -13.79
CA TYR A 46 23.07 42.20 -13.35
C TYR A 46 22.32 43.09 -14.34
N ILE A 47 21.16 42.62 -14.83
CA ILE A 47 20.23 43.43 -15.62
C ILE A 47 19.29 44.15 -14.64
N GLN A 48 19.32 45.47 -14.70
CA GLN A 48 18.50 46.40 -13.95
C GLN A 48 17.20 46.64 -14.74
N ILE A 49 16.04 46.27 -14.20
CA ILE A 49 14.73 46.57 -14.81
C ILE A 49 14.12 47.75 -14.05
N ASN A 50 14.11 48.93 -14.70
CA ASN A 50 13.31 50.08 -14.32
C ASN A 50 11.92 49.95 -14.95
N GLY A 51 10.86 49.99 -14.15
CA GLY A 51 9.47 50.06 -14.59
C GLY A 51 8.74 51.20 -13.88
N VAL A 52 8.39 52.22 -14.66
CA VAL A 52 7.61 53.42 -14.27
C VAL A 52 6.13 53.04 -14.07
N PRO A 53 5.39 53.67 -13.13
CA PRO A 53 4.00 53.30 -12.83
C PRO A 53 3.00 53.99 -13.75
N ALA A 54 2.05 53.22 -14.29
CA ALA A 54 0.85 53.72 -14.95
C ALA A 54 -0.35 53.57 -14.00
N ALA A 55 -1.18 54.61 -13.96
CA ALA A 55 -2.29 54.78 -13.06
C ALA A 55 -3.66 54.48 -13.72
N VAL A 56 -4.68 54.33 -12.86
CA VAL A 56 -6.14 54.52 -13.06
C VAL A 56 -6.94 53.31 -13.62
N PRO A 57 -8.23 53.06 -13.27
CA PRO A 57 -9.04 53.34 -12.07
C PRO A 57 -9.82 52.12 -11.49
N GLU A 58 -10.48 52.43 -10.37
CA GLU A 58 -11.54 51.85 -9.54
C GLU A 58 -12.65 50.94 -10.11
N GLU A 59 -13.27 50.26 -9.11
CA GLU A 59 -14.60 49.63 -9.00
C GLU A 59 -14.83 48.22 -9.58
N THR A 60 -15.09 47.23 -8.69
CA THR A 60 -16.36 46.48 -8.60
C THR A 60 -16.29 45.41 -7.47
N THR A 61 -17.05 45.66 -6.40
CA THR A 61 -17.92 44.75 -5.63
C THR A 61 -17.46 43.33 -5.22
N GLN A 62 -17.17 43.24 -3.92
CA GLN A 62 -17.52 42.18 -2.95
C GLN A 62 -18.13 40.86 -3.48
N ASN A 63 -17.38 39.77 -3.33
CA ASN A 63 -17.91 38.44 -2.99
C ASN A 63 -16.84 37.68 -2.18
N ALA A 64 -17.02 37.67 -0.87
CA ALA A 64 -16.15 36.99 0.08
C ALA A 64 -16.52 35.50 0.16
N ASP A 65 -16.06 34.71 -0.81
CA ASP A 65 -15.96 33.27 -0.65
C ASP A 65 -14.64 32.94 0.03
N LYS A 66 -14.71 32.32 1.21
CA LYS A 66 -13.54 31.89 1.98
C LYS A 66 -12.86 30.73 1.26
N ASP A 67 -11.97 31.07 0.32
CA ASP A 67 -10.91 30.20 -0.16
C ASP A 67 -9.98 29.89 1.01
N VAL A 68 -10.23 28.76 1.68
CA VAL A 68 -9.26 28.17 2.62
C VAL A 68 -8.07 27.69 1.78
N PRO A 69 -6.87 28.30 1.92
CA PRO A 69 -5.77 28.02 1.02
C PRO A 69 -5.28 26.57 1.17
N LYS A 70 -4.85 25.98 0.04
CA LYS A 70 -4.25 24.65 -0.12
C LYS A 70 -2.91 24.44 0.63
N GLN A 71 -2.75 25.02 1.82
CA GLN A 71 -1.52 24.94 2.63
C GLN A 71 -1.17 23.51 3.09
N GLN A 72 -2.11 22.56 3.10
CA GLN A 72 -1.87 21.19 3.57
C GLN A 72 -0.99 20.31 2.65
N GLU A 73 -0.79 20.66 1.37
CA GLU A 73 0.08 19.83 0.50
C GLU A 73 1.57 20.18 0.64
N GLU A 74 1.90 21.40 1.08
CA GLU A 74 3.30 21.80 1.32
C GLU A 74 3.86 21.22 2.63
N GLU A 75 3.01 20.92 3.62
CA GLU A 75 3.45 20.41 4.93
C GLU A 75 4.15 19.03 4.87
N ASN A 76 3.85 18.23 3.84
CA ASN A 76 4.39 16.87 3.71
C ASN A 76 5.79 16.80 3.07
N PHE A 77 6.41 17.95 2.77
CA PHE A 77 7.74 17.99 2.21
C PHE A 77 8.81 17.78 3.31
N TRP A 78 9.62 16.72 3.14
CA TRP A 78 10.75 16.41 4.02
C TRP A 78 12.03 17.04 3.49
N ASP A 79 12.25 18.31 3.80
CA ASP A 79 13.48 19.01 3.45
C ASP A 79 14.70 18.50 4.25
N ARG A 80 15.89 19.00 3.88
CA ARG A 80 17.16 18.63 4.50
C ARG A 80 17.22 19.00 5.99
N ASN A 81 16.58 20.09 6.41
CA ASN A 81 16.59 20.58 7.78
C ASN A 81 15.65 19.76 8.66
N LYS A 82 14.44 19.46 8.21
CA LYS A 82 13.49 18.55 8.88
C LYS A 82 14.10 17.17 9.07
N ILE A 83 14.80 16.63 8.07
CA ILE A 83 15.50 15.34 8.19
C ILE A 83 16.63 15.43 9.23
N LYS A 84 17.43 16.50 9.20
CA LYS A 84 18.50 16.71 10.18
C LYS A 84 17.93 16.81 11.60
N LEU A 85 16.89 17.62 11.80
CA LEU A 85 16.21 17.79 13.08
C LEU A 85 15.64 16.47 13.61
N LEU A 86 14.93 15.71 12.77
CA LEU A 86 14.42 14.38 13.12
C LEU A 86 15.53 13.45 13.62
N LEU A 87 16.67 13.42 12.94
CA LEU A 87 17.79 12.57 13.31
C LEU A 87 18.52 13.07 14.56
N THR A 88 18.67 14.38 14.72
CA THR A 88 19.27 14.98 15.94
C THR A 88 18.41 14.68 17.16
N LEU A 89 17.09 14.85 17.09
CA LEU A 89 16.18 14.50 18.19
C LEU A 89 16.32 13.03 18.55
N CYS A 90 16.45 12.12 17.57
CA CYS A 90 16.66 10.69 17.85
C CYS A 90 18.01 10.36 18.53
N LEU A 91 18.98 11.27 18.56
CA LEU A 91 20.24 11.09 19.29
C LEU A 91 20.12 11.49 20.77
N GLU A 92 19.18 12.37 21.10
CA GLU A 92 19.00 12.83 22.48
C GLU A 92 18.60 11.68 23.38
N ASP A 93 19.17 11.64 24.59
CA ASP A 93 19.00 10.54 25.54
C ASP A 93 17.54 10.26 25.88
N ARG A 94 16.73 11.33 25.94
CA ARG A 94 15.27 11.25 26.16
C ARG A 94 14.54 10.50 25.05
N PHE A 95 15.08 10.44 23.82
CA PHE A 95 14.42 9.85 22.64
C PHE A 95 15.11 8.58 22.11
N LYS A 96 16.18 8.08 22.76
CA LYS A 96 16.93 6.88 22.33
C LYS A 96 16.05 5.64 22.12
N ASN A 97 14.87 5.58 22.75
CA ASN A 97 13.92 4.48 22.64
C ASN A 97 12.65 4.79 21.82
N ALA A 98 12.64 5.84 21.00
CA ALA A 98 11.47 6.21 20.18
C ALA A 98 10.94 5.07 19.30
N ALA A 99 11.77 4.10 18.91
CA ALA A 99 11.29 2.93 18.17
C ALA A 99 10.37 1.99 18.97
N LYS A 100 10.46 2.01 20.30
CA LYS A 100 9.69 1.15 21.22
C LYS A 100 8.49 1.86 21.82
N ASP A 101 8.61 3.16 22.05
CA ASP A 101 7.56 3.97 22.66
C ASP A 101 6.88 4.87 21.62
N LYS A 102 5.56 4.69 21.46
CA LYS A 102 4.77 5.47 20.51
C LYS A 102 4.64 6.93 20.94
N THR A 103 4.63 7.22 22.24
CA THR A 103 4.43 8.57 22.79
C THR A 103 5.59 9.51 22.44
N LEU A 104 6.82 8.98 22.35
CA LEU A 104 8.00 9.74 21.94
C LEU A 104 7.89 10.26 20.50
N TRP A 105 7.12 9.60 19.63
CA TRP A 105 6.87 10.13 18.28
C TRP A 105 5.95 11.35 18.30
N ASP A 106 5.09 11.50 19.30
CA ASP A 106 4.20 12.66 19.44
C ASP A 106 5.01 13.93 19.77
N GLU A 107 5.98 13.83 20.66
CA GLU A 107 6.90 14.93 20.99
C GLU A 107 7.80 15.29 19.79
N ILE A 108 8.41 14.28 19.15
CA ILE A 108 9.26 14.51 17.97
C ILE A 108 8.44 15.14 16.82
N ALA A 109 7.21 14.67 16.61
CA ALA A 109 6.28 15.21 15.62
C ALA A 109 5.98 16.69 15.85
N SER A 110 5.69 17.07 17.09
CA SER A 110 5.43 18.46 17.47
C SER A 110 6.64 19.36 17.19
N LEU A 111 7.86 18.88 17.43
CA LEU A 111 9.08 19.66 17.18
C LEU A 111 9.46 19.74 15.70
N VAL A 112 9.20 18.69 14.92
CA VAL A 112 9.53 18.63 13.48
C VAL A 112 8.47 19.35 12.62
N GLY A 113 7.26 19.55 13.15
CA GLY A 113 6.12 20.04 12.37
C GLY A 113 5.67 19.02 11.34
N ALA A 114 5.45 17.78 11.79
CA ALA A 114 4.94 16.65 11.01
C ALA A 114 4.09 15.74 11.90
N THR A 115 3.36 14.79 11.35
CA THR A 115 2.61 13.83 12.19
C THR A 115 3.54 12.73 12.77
N PRO A 116 3.17 12.11 13.90
CA PRO A 116 3.94 11.02 14.53
C PRO A 116 4.20 9.85 13.56
N ASP A 117 3.18 9.49 12.77
CA ASP A 117 3.25 8.43 11.77
C ASP A 117 4.22 8.79 10.62
N GLU A 118 4.24 10.05 10.19
CA GLU A 118 5.17 10.53 9.17
C GLU A 118 6.62 10.50 9.66
N CYS A 119 6.88 10.98 10.89
CA CYS A 119 8.19 10.89 11.53
C CYS A 119 8.66 9.43 11.63
N SER A 120 7.82 8.53 12.16
CA SER A 120 8.13 7.10 12.27
C SER A 120 8.40 6.45 10.91
N LYS A 121 7.59 6.78 9.90
CA LYS A 121 7.74 6.27 8.53
C LYS A 121 9.03 6.80 7.88
N LYS A 122 9.34 8.09 8.05
CA LYS A 122 10.56 8.72 7.53
C LYS A 122 11.80 8.13 8.20
N TYR A 123 11.80 7.97 9.52
CA TYR A 123 12.87 7.33 10.28
C TYR A 123 13.16 5.90 9.79
N LYS A 124 12.11 5.07 9.61
CA LYS A 124 12.25 3.71 9.05
C LYS A 124 12.82 3.73 7.63
N ASN A 125 12.45 4.70 6.81
CA ASN A 125 12.99 4.85 5.45
C ASN A 125 14.46 5.30 5.46
N LEU A 126 14.83 6.26 6.33
CA LEU A 126 16.21 6.69 6.53
C LEU A 126 17.08 5.51 7.01
N ARG A 127 16.61 4.72 7.97
CA ARG A 127 17.31 3.50 8.44
C ARG A 127 17.54 2.51 7.30
N ARG A 128 16.53 2.25 6.45
CA ARG A 128 16.68 1.38 5.26
C ARG A 128 17.70 1.93 4.25
N THR A 129 17.73 3.24 4.05
CA THR A 129 18.68 3.91 3.15
C THR A 129 20.09 3.85 3.73
N TYR A 130 20.25 4.15 5.01
CA TYR A 130 21.52 4.02 5.72
C TYR A 130 22.06 2.58 5.65
N ILE A 131 21.25 1.56 5.93
CA ILE A 131 21.66 0.15 5.78
C ILE A 131 22.16 -0.12 4.36
N ARG A 132 21.46 0.35 3.32
CA ARG A 132 21.90 0.20 1.91
C ARG A 132 23.25 0.89 1.65
N LEU A 133 23.47 2.07 2.22
CA LEU A 133 24.73 2.81 2.07
C LEU A 133 25.87 2.19 2.90
N LEU A 134 25.57 1.64 4.07
CA LEU A 134 26.53 0.89 4.89
C LEU A 134 27.05 -0.34 4.13
N LYS A 135 26.19 -1.04 3.38
CA LYS A 135 26.63 -2.10 2.45
C LYS A 135 27.60 -1.58 1.39
N LYS A 136 27.33 -0.40 0.81
CA LYS A 136 28.22 0.22 -0.18
C LYS A 136 29.57 0.62 0.45
N LYS A 137 29.55 1.21 1.64
CA LYS A 137 30.76 1.60 2.39
C LYS A 137 31.65 0.39 2.68
N ARG A 138 31.06 -0.75 3.08
CA ARG A 138 31.81 -2.02 3.29
C ARG A 138 32.42 -2.59 2.01
N MET A 139 31.89 -2.24 0.83
CA MET A 139 32.49 -2.58 -0.47
C MET A 139 33.57 -1.57 -0.90
N GLY A 140 34.05 -0.70 -0.01
CA GLY A 140 35.04 0.33 -0.32
C GLY A 140 34.49 1.48 -1.17
N LYS A 141 33.18 1.61 -1.35
CA LYS A 141 32.59 2.72 -2.10
C LYS A 141 32.43 3.93 -1.20
N ASP A 142 32.90 5.08 -1.69
CA ASP A 142 32.68 6.36 -1.03
C ASP A 142 31.19 6.76 -1.00
N ILE A 143 30.75 7.36 0.11
CA ILE A 143 29.35 7.70 0.36
C ILE A 143 29.18 9.21 0.50
N LYS A 144 28.72 9.85 -0.58
CA LYS A 144 28.44 11.30 -0.64
C LYS A 144 27.06 11.71 -0.09
N TRP A 145 26.41 10.86 0.71
CA TRP A 145 25.08 11.18 1.23
C TRP A 145 25.19 12.10 2.44
N VAL A 146 24.59 13.29 2.34
CA VAL A 146 24.76 14.37 3.33
C VAL A 146 24.31 14.03 4.75
N HIS A 147 23.38 13.08 4.89
CA HIS A 147 22.89 12.60 6.18
C HIS A 147 23.60 11.35 6.68
N PHE A 148 24.63 10.86 5.96
CA PHE A 148 25.28 9.60 6.29
C PHE A 148 25.89 9.62 7.69
N ASN A 149 26.68 10.64 8.03
CA ASN A 149 27.36 10.72 9.33
C ASN A 149 26.39 10.77 10.51
N ILE A 150 25.33 11.58 10.42
CA ILE A 150 24.32 11.63 11.48
C ILE A 150 23.52 10.32 11.58
N CYS A 151 23.25 9.65 10.45
CA CYS A 151 22.64 8.31 10.46
C CYS A 151 23.60 7.25 11.03
N ASP A 152 24.90 7.40 10.83
CA ASP A 152 25.95 6.49 11.33
C ASP A 152 25.97 6.45 12.86
N GLU A 153 25.67 7.60 13.49
CA GLU A 153 25.49 7.74 14.93
C GLU A 153 24.12 7.25 15.41
N VAL A 154 23.03 7.70 14.77
CA VAL A 154 21.65 7.32 15.14
C VAL A 154 21.43 5.81 15.04
N PHE A 155 21.98 5.19 14.01
CA PHE A 155 21.82 3.77 13.71
C PHE A 155 23.11 3.00 13.98
N LYS A 156 23.83 3.34 15.06
CA LYS A 156 25.06 2.63 15.47
C LYS A 156 24.84 1.13 15.68
N ASP A 157 23.63 0.74 16.11
CA ASP A 157 23.19 -0.66 16.23
C ASP A 157 23.32 -1.42 14.91
N CYS A 158 23.11 -0.74 13.79
CA CYS A 158 23.18 -1.35 12.47
C CYS A 158 24.63 -1.69 12.06
N LYS A 159 25.65 -1.11 12.70
CA LYS A 159 27.06 -1.47 12.48
C LYS A 159 27.37 -2.87 13.05
N ALA A 160 26.71 -3.23 14.15
CA ALA A 160 26.82 -4.54 14.79
C ALA A 160 26.02 -5.64 14.06
N LEU A 161 25.29 -5.31 12.99
CA LEU A 161 24.55 -6.33 12.23
C LEU A 161 25.54 -7.35 11.64
N PRO A 162 25.21 -8.66 11.76
CA PRO A 162 25.99 -9.73 11.16
C PRO A 162 26.30 -9.47 9.68
N SER A 163 27.50 -9.84 9.26
CA SER A 163 27.92 -9.73 7.85
C SER A 163 26.91 -10.37 6.90
N SER A 164 26.23 -11.45 7.29
CA SER A 164 25.18 -12.13 6.51
C SER A 164 23.95 -11.27 6.20
N ILE A 165 23.64 -10.24 7.01
CA ILE A 165 22.57 -9.28 6.75
C ILE A 165 23.03 -8.21 5.77
N LEU A 166 24.30 -7.82 5.88
CA LEU A 166 24.91 -6.74 5.10
C LEU A 166 25.58 -7.22 3.82
N GLU A 167 25.66 -8.53 3.62
CA GLU A 167 26.27 -9.13 2.44
C GLU A 167 25.57 -8.66 1.15
N PRO A 168 26.33 -8.22 0.14
CA PRO A 168 25.81 -7.98 -1.18
C PRO A 168 25.43 -9.32 -1.84
N TRP A 169 24.40 -9.28 -2.70
CA TRP A 169 24.06 -10.43 -3.52
C TRP A 169 24.91 -10.40 -4.78
N ASP A 170 26.02 -11.13 -4.78
CA ASP A 170 26.79 -11.38 -5.99
C ASP A 170 26.05 -12.32 -6.97
N ASP A 171 26.57 -12.42 -8.19
CA ASP A 171 25.96 -13.21 -9.27
C ASP A 171 25.86 -14.70 -8.93
N SER A 172 26.89 -15.25 -8.28
CA SER A 172 26.97 -16.66 -7.90
C SER A 172 25.89 -17.01 -6.87
N LYS A 173 25.78 -16.22 -5.80
CA LYS A 173 24.80 -16.37 -4.74
C LYS A 173 23.37 -16.22 -5.25
N VAL A 174 23.13 -15.35 -6.24
CA VAL A 174 21.82 -15.25 -6.90
C VAL A 174 21.49 -16.49 -7.71
N ARG A 175 22.45 -17.05 -8.46
CA ARG A 175 22.24 -18.32 -9.19
C ARG A 175 21.98 -19.48 -8.24
N GLN A 176 22.70 -19.54 -7.12
CA GLN A 176 22.48 -20.56 -6.10
C GLN A 176 21.09 -20.43 -5.46
N LEU A 177 20.66 -19.21 -5.11
CA LEU A 177 19.29 -18.94 -4.64
C LEU A 177 18.22 -19.45 -5.62
N LEU A 178 18.38 -19.14 -6.91
CA LEU A 178 17.41 -19.55 -7.92
C LEU A 178 17.44 -21.06 -8.17
N SER A 179 18.61 -21.70 -8.07
CA SER A 179 18.75 -23.16 -8.21
C SER A 179 18.08 -23.89 -7.04
N LEU A 180 18.39 -23.49 -5.80
CA LEU A 180 17.76 -24.03 -4.58
C LEU A 180 16.23 -23.83 -4.60
N TYR A 181 15.75 -22.70 -5.14
CA TYR A 181 14.32 -22.46 -5.31
C TYR A 181 13.69 -23.44 -6.31
N ILE A 182 14.37 -23.73 -7.43
CA ILE A 182 13.92 -24.71 -8.44
C ILE A 182 13.88 -26.12 -7.85
N GLU A 183 14.90 -26.50 -7.08
CA GLU A 183 14.99 -27.81 -6.42
C GLU A 183 13.86 -28.02 -5.40
N ASN A 184 13.46 -26.96 -4.69
CA ASN A 184 12.37 -27.01 -3.71
C ASN A 184 11.00 -26.59 -4.27
N LEU A 185 10.87 -26.51 -5.59
CA LEU A 185 9.69 -25.95 -6.24
C LEU A 185 8.42 -26.80 -6.02
N SER A 186 8.57 -28.12 -5.88
CA SER A 186 7.47 -29.03 -5.50
C SER A 186 6.97 -28.75 -4.07
N LYS A 187 7.89 -28.56 -3.11
CA LYS A 187 7.56 -28.21 -1.72
C LYS A 187 6.85 -26.87 -1.63
N PHE A 188 7.27 -25.86 -2.40
CA PHE A 188 6.62 -24.54 -2.41
C PHE A 188 5.15 -24.57 -2.85
N ARG A 189 4.72 -25.66 -3.49
CA ARG A 189 3.37 -25.83 -4.04
C ARG A 189 2.51 -26.77 -3.23
N SER A 190 3.12 -27.74 -2.57
CA SER A 190 2.39 -28.61 -1.65
C SER A 190 1.87 -27.77 -0.49
N SER A 191 0.61 -27.98 -0.14
CA SER A 191 -0.01 -27.38 1.05
C SER A 191 0.50 -27.98 2.35
N GLU A 192 1.24 -29.09 2.28
CA GLU A 192 1.80 -29.79 3.44
C GLU A 192 3.01 -29.06 4.02
N PHE A 193 3.68 -28.22 3.22
CA PHE A 193 4.87 -27.49 3.66
C PHE A 193 4.58 -26.01 3.87
N LEU A 194 5.02 -25.49 5.00
CA LEU A 194 4.96 -24.05 5.24
C LEU A 194 6.08 -23.37 4.42
N GLN A 195 5.73 -22.42 3.56
CA GLN A 195 6.72 -21.71 2.73
C GLN A 195 7.87 -21.10 3.54
N LYS A 196 7.61 -20.73 4.80
CA LYS A 196 8.61 -20.19 5.72
C LYS A 196 9.74 -21.19 5.99
N GLU A 197 9.44 -22.47 6.16
CA GLU A 197 10.44 -23.51 6.43
C GLU A 197 11.33 -23.74 5.22
N ILE A 198 10.75 -23.75 4.02
CA ILE A 198 11.51 -23.88 2.78
C ILE A 198 12.48 -22.69 2.62
N TRP A 199 12.03 -21.46 2.93
CA TRP A 199 12.91 -20.30 2.92
C TRP A 199 14.01 -20.36 3.98
N LYS A 200 13.73 -20.96 5.15
CA LYS A 200 14.72 -21.18 6.21
C LYS A 200 15.81 -22.16 5.74
N ASP A 201 15.45 -23.24 5.07
CA ASP A 201 16.40 -24.22 4.52
C ASP A 201 17.28 -23.59 3.44
N ILE A 202 16.67 -22.85 2.49
CA ILE A 202 17.41 -22.12 1.46
C ILE A 202 18.36 -21.09 2.09
N ALA A 203 17.91 -20.39 3.13
CA ALA A 203 18.72 -19.40 3.82
C ALA A 203 19.92 -20.01 4.56
N ALA A 204 19.71 -21.16 5.21
CA ALA A 204 20.79 -21.93 5.82
C ALA A 204 21.84 -22.35 4.79
N ALA A 205 21.42 -22.88 3.63
CA ALA A 205 22.32 -23.26 2.55
C ALA A 205 23.11 -22.09 1.94
N LEU A 206 22.54 -20.87 1.96
CA LEU A 206 23.18 -19.66 1.44
C LEU A 206 23.95 -18.85 2.50
N GLY A 207 23.95 -19.28 3.76
CA GLY A 207 24.55 -18.52 4.86
C GLY A 207 23.94 -17.13 5.06
N THR A 208 22.64 -16.98 4.83
CA THR A 208 21.91 -15.69 5.01
C THR A 208 20.60 -15.89 5.75
N THR A 209 19.75 -14.86 5.81
CA THR A 209 18.46 -14.94 6.50
C THR A 209 17.32 -15.33 5.54
N GLU A 210 16.29 -16.00 6.08
CA GLU A 210 15.05 -16.34 5.34
C GLU A 210 14.43 -15.09 4.70
N TYR A 211 14.45 -13.97 5.43
CA TYR A 211 13.96 -12.69 4.98
C TYR A 211 14.73 -12.19 3.75
N ASN A 212 16.07 -12.25 3.79
CA ASN A 212 16.91 -11.81 2.68
C ASN A 212 16.68 -12.65 1.42
N CYS A 213 16.58 -13.97 1.55
CA CYS A 213 16.29 -14.88 0.44
C CYS A 213 14.94 -14.56 -0.21
N TYR A 214 13.87 -14.52 0.60
CA TYR A 214 12.53 -14.21 0.13
C TYR A 214 12.45 -12.84 -0.54
N HIS A 215 13.03 -11.81 0.08
CA HIS A 215 13.00 -10.46 -0.50
C HIS A 215 13.81 -10.34 -1.78
N LYS A 216 14.99 -10.97 -1.86
CA LYS A 216 15.78 -11.01 -3.08
C LYS A 216 15.01 -11.71 -4.20
N PHE A 217 14.45 -12.88 -3.93
CA PHE A 217 13.63 -13.62 -4.89
C PHE A 217 12.40 -12.81 -5.34
N LYS A 218 11.68 -12.19 -4.40
CA LYS A 218 10.52 -11.34 -4.68
C LYS A 218 10.87 -10.17 -5.60
N ASN A 219 12.02 -9.54 -5.39
CA ASN A 219 12.52 -8.47 -6.25
C ASN A 219 12.89 -9.00 -7.64
N LEU A 220 13.61 -10.13 -7.73
CA LEU A 220 13.93 -10.79 -9.01
C LEU A 220 12.66 -11.14 -9.80
N LYS A 221 11.65 -11.70 -9.13
CA LYS A 221 10.33 -12.00 -9.68
C LYS A 221 9.63 -10.75 -10.22
N ARG A 222 9.67 -9.64 -9.48
CA ARG A 222 9.10 -8.36 -9.95
C ARG A 222 9.82 -7.82 -11.17
N THR A 223 11.15 -7.82 -11.15
CA THR A 223 11.99 -7.39 -12.27
C THR A 223 11.72 -8.23 -13.51
N TYR A 224 11.61 -9.54 -13.35
CA TYR A 224 11.26 -10.48 -14.42
C TYR A 224 9.91 -10.18 -15.05
N PHE A 225 8.85 -9.98 -14.26
CA PHE A 225 7.53 -9.66 -14.83
C PHE A 225 7.50 -8.30 -15.53
N ASN A 226 8.12 -7.28 -14.94
CA ASN A 226 8.23 -5.97 -15.58
C ASN A 226 9.02 -6.06 -16.90
N TRP A 227 10.10 -6.83 -16.93
CA TRP A 227 10.90 -7.08 -18.13
C TRP A 227 10.10 -7.85 -19.18
N SER A 228 9.41 -8.92 -18.77
CA SER A 228 8.55 -9.70 -19.65
C SER A 228 7.47 -8.83 -20.28
N GLU A 229 6.80 -7.97 -19.50
CA GLU A 229 5.79 -7.03 -20.00
C GLU A 229 6.37 -6.08 -21.05
N ARG A 230 7.55 -5.49 -20.80
CA ARG A 230 8.24 -4.61 -21.75
C ARG A 230 8.59 -5.31 -23.07
N ILE A 231 9.03 -6.57 -23.03
CA ILE A 231 9.32 -7.34 -24.25
C ILE A 231 8.07 -7.53 -25.09
N HIS A 232 6.94 -7.86 -24.45
CA HIS A 232 5.67 -8.02 -25.15
C HIS A 232 5.17 -6.70 -25.77
N GLU A 233 5.53 -5.56 -25.18
CA GLU A 233 5.14 -4.23 -25.68
C GLU A 233 6.05 -3.71 -26.79
N ARG A 234 7.37 -3.85 -26.64
CA ARG A 234 8.35 -3.17 -27.51
C ARG A 234 9.04 -4.07 -28.53
N GLY A 235 8.92 -5.40 -28.40
CA GLY A 235 9.64 -6.35 -29.26
C GLY A 235 11.17 -6.37 -29.08
N ASN A 236 11.74 -5.46 -28.27
CA ASN A 236 13.18 -5.36 -28.08
C ASN A 236 13.69 -6.36 -27.03
N PHE A 237 14.61 -7.22 -27.44
CA PHE A 237 15.24 -8.25 -26.61
C PHE A 237 16.35 -7.67 -25.74
N ILE A 238 16.00 -7.03 -24.62
CA ILE A 238 17.00 -6.72 -23.59
C ILE A 238 17.40 -8.03 -22.90
N LYS A 239 18.68 -8.40 -22.90
CA LYS A 239 19.17 -9.60 -22.19
C LYS A 239 18.92 -9.44 -20.68
N MET A 240 18.07 -10.28 -20.11
CA MET A 240 17.80 -10.29 -18.66
C MET A 240 18.68 -11.33 -17.97
N PRO A 241 19.54 -10.91 -17.02
CA PRO A 241 20.30 -11.85 -16.21
C PRO A 241 19.36 -12.82 -15.50
N TYR A 242 19.71 -14.10 -15.49
CA TYR A 242 18.92 -15.17 -14.87
C TYR A 242 17.57 -15.51 -15.55
N TYR A 243 17.33 -15.02 -16.78
CA TYR A 243 16.12 -15.35 -17.54
C TYR A 243 15.82 -16.85 -17.56
N GLN A 244 16.82 -17.69 -17.83
CA GLN A 244 16.66 -19.15 -17.91
C GLN A 244 16.15 -19.77 -16.60
N TYR A 245 16.64 -19.30 -15.44
CA TYR A 245 16.17 -19.77 -14.14
C TYR A 245 14.72 -19.36 -13.89
N LEU A 246 14.41 -18.08 -14.10
CA LEU A 246 13.06 -17.55 -13.86
C LEU A 246 12.06 -18.11 -14.87
N GLN A 247 12.49 -18.39 -16.09
CA GLN A 247 11.70 -19.13 -17.07
C GLN A 247 11.44 -20.55 -16.59
N ARG A 248 12.43 -21.29 -16.06
CA ARG A 248 12.17 -22.61 -15.47
C ARG A 248 11.18 -22.54 -14.31
N ILE A 249 11.31 -21.52 -13.45
CA ILE A 249 10.43 -21.31 -12.30
C ILE A 249 8.97 -21.00 -12.73
N PHE A 250 8.78 -20.15 -13.73
CA PHE A 250 7.47 -19.61 -14.09
C PHE A 250 6.83 -20.19 -15.36
N TYR A 251 7.60 -20.76 -16.28
CA TYR A 251 7.09 -21.33 -17.53
C TYR A 251 7.05 -22.85 -17.50
N ASN A 252 8.13 -23.52 -17.09
CA ASN A 252 8.17 -24.99 -17.14
C ASN A 252 7.24 -25.65 -16.14
N TYR A 253 6.76 -24.89 -15.16
CA TYR A 253 6.01 -25.44 -14.05
C TYR A 253 4.76 -24.64 -13.74
N ASN A 254 4.33 -23.69 -14.58
CA ASN A 254 3.02 -23.07 -14.37
C ASN A 254 1.97 -23.89 -15.13
N PRO A 255 1.16 -24.73 -14.46
CA PRO A 255 0.03 -25.40 -15.11
C PRO A 255 -0.95 -24.38 -15.70
N TYR A 256 -0.87 -23.12 -15.26
CA TYR A 256 -1.67 -22.02 -15.74
C TYR A 256 -0.83 -21.13 -16.66
N LYS A 257 -0.75 -21.49 -17.94
CA LYS A 257 -0.17 -20.63 -18.98
C LYS A 257 -0.61 -19.18 -18.75
N PRO A 258 0.33 -18.22 -18.63
CA PRO A 258 0.01 -16.81 -18.45
C PRO A 258 -1.09 -16.36 -19.42
N TRP A 259 -1.91 -15.40 -18.98
CA TRP A 259 -2.90 -14.76 -19.85
C TRP A 259 -2.16 -13.92 -20.88
N ASP A 260 -1.83 -14.55 -22.01
CA ASP A 260 -1.31 -13.85 -23.17
C ASP A 260 -2.38 -12.93 -23.77
N ARG A 261 -1.94 -12.12 -24.73
CA ARG A 261 -2.77 -11.12 -25.37
C ARG A 261 -3.89 -11.74 -26.20
N ALA A 262 -3.59 -12.77 -26.98
CA ALA A 262 -4.58 -13.43 -27.84
C ALA A 262 -5.69 -14.05 -27.00
N LYS A 263 -5.32 -14.78 -25.96
CA LYS A 263 -6.22 -15.40 -24.98
C LYS A 263 -7.06 -14.40 -24.22
N THR A 264 -6.47 -13.26 -23.82
CA THR A 264 -7.24 -12.18 -23.20
C THR A 264 -8.24 -11.58 -24.19
N SER A 265 -7.86 -11.41 -25.45
CA SER A 265 -8.75 -10.96 -26.52
C SER A 265 -9.89 -11.95 -26.76
N HIS A 266 -9.59 -13.25 -26.85
CA HIS A 266 -10.60 -14.30 -27.00
C HIS A 266 -11.57 -14.34 -25.82
N LEU A 267 -11.09 -14.13 -24.58
CA LEU A 267 -11.95 -14.02 -23.41
C LEU A 267 -12.94 -12.85 -23.52
N VAL A 268 -12.45 -11.67 -23.91
CA VAL A 268 -13.28 -10.47 -24.03
C VAL A 268 -14.29 -10.64 -25.18
N GLN A 269 -13.86 -11.18 -26.32
CA GLN A 269 -14.72 -11.44 -27.47
C GLN A 269 -15.79 -12.50 -27.16
N ALA A 270 -15.42 -13.63 -26.57
CA ALA A 270 -16.36 -14.69 -26.16
C ALA A 270 -17.38 -14.17 -25.15
N TYR A 271 -16.95 -13.36 -24.18
CA TYR A 271 -17.87 -12.69 -23.27
C TYR A 271 -18.82 -11.75 -24.01
N SER A 272 -18.31 -10.93 -24.94
CA SER A 272 -19.11 -9.98 -25.71
C SER A 272 -20.25 -10.66 -26.48
N GLN A 273 -20.01 -11.84 -27.06
CA GLN A 273 -21.02 -12.61 -27.80
C GLN A 273 -22.20 -13.07 -26.92
N ILE A 274 -21.94 -13.42 -25.65
CA ILE A 274 -22.98 -13.90 -24.73
C ILE A 274 -23.30 -12.92 -23.59
N ALA A 275 -22.88 -11.65 -23.72
CA ALA A 275 -23.02 -10.64 -22.68
C ALA A 275 -24.48 -10.40 -22.28
N HIS A 276 -25.41 -10.54 -23.23
CA HIS A 276 -26.85 -10.45 -22.98
C HIS A 276 -27.36 -11.58 -22.06
N LYS A 277 -26.83 -12.80 -22.20
CA LYS A 277 -27.19 -13.94 -21.33
C LYS A 277 -26.79 -13.69 -19.87
N PHE A 278 -25.66 -13.01 -19.63
CA PHE A 278 -25.20 -12.67 -18.27
C PHE A 278 -26.11 -11.69 -17.52
N ARG A 279 -26.93 -10.94 -18.25
CA ARG A 279 -27.90 -9.98 -17.68
C ARG A 279 -29.22 -10.65 -17.34
N ASN A 280 -29.57 -11.71 -18.07
CA ASN A 280 -30.83 -12.42 -17.87
C ASN A 280 -30.70 -13.40 -16.67
N PRO A 281 -31.49 -13.21 -15.60
CA PRO A 281 -31.40 -14.03 -14.38
C PRO A 281 -31.78 -15.50 -14.60
N ARG A 282 -32.42 -15.84 -15.73
CA ARG A 282 -32.73 -17.23 -16.09
C ARG A 282 -31.47 -18.07 -16.35
N TYR A 283 -30.36 -17.44 -16.72
CA TYR A 283 -29.10 -18.16 -16.96
C TYR A 283 -28.21 -18.20 -15.72
N GLN A 284 -27.74 -19.40 -15.38
CA GLN A 284 -26.75 -19.55 -14.32
C GLN A 284 -25.38 -19.08 -14.83
N LYS A 285 -24.81 -18.07 -14.16
CA LYS A 285 -23.48 -17.52 -14.51
C LYS A 285 -22.39 -18.59 -14.57
N LYS A 286 -22.48 -19.65 -13.76
CA LYS A 286 -21.55 -20.78 -13.76
C LYS A 286 -21.49 -21.48 -15.12
N GLU A 287 -22.64 -21.68 -15.77
CA GLU A 287 -22.72 -22.33 -17.08
C GLU A 287 -22.25 -21.41 -18.21
N LEU A 288 -22.55 -20.11 -18.13
CA LEU A 288 -22.03 -19.14 -19.09
C LEU A 288 -20.50 -19.03 -19.05
N TRP A 289 -19.90 -19.11 -17.85
CA TRP A 289 -18.44 -19.16 -17.73
C TRP A 289 -17.86 -20.50 -18.22
N LYS A 290 -18.61 -21.60 -18.17
CA LYS A 290 -18.20 -22.86 -18.81
C LYS A 290 -18.20 -22.72 -20.33
N GLU A 291 -19.23 -22.12 -20.92
CA GLU A 291 -19.29 -21.82 -22.37
C GLU A 291 -18.05 -21.02 -22.80
N ILE A 292 -17.75 -19.90 -22.13
CA ILE A 292 -16.53 -19.10 -22.40
C ILE A 292 -15.25 -19.92 -22.20
N SER A 293 -15.20 -20.78 -21.18
CA SER A 293 -14.01 -21.60 -20.89
C SER A 293 -13.63 -22.53 -22.04
N THR A 294 -14.62 -23.07 -22.75
CA THR A 294 -14.38 -23.96 -23.91
C THR A 294 -13.71 -23.21 -25.06
N VAL A 295 -14.11 -21.95 -25.30
CA VAL A 295 -13.53 -21.09 -26.35
C VAL A 295 -12.12 -20.64 -25.98
N VAL A 296 -11.89 -20.29 -24.72
CA VAL A 296 -10.62 -19.71 -24.27
C VAL A 296 -9.56 -20.78 -23.96
N GLY A 297 -9.97 -22.03 -23.71
CA GLY A 297 -9.08 -23.13 -23.33
C GLY A 297 -8.50 -23.00 -21.92
N VAL A 298 -9.23 -22.37 -21.00
CA VAL A 298 -8.82 -22.12 -19.61
C VAL A 298 -10.01 -22.33 -18.69
N SER A 299 -9.80 -22.78 -17.44
CA SER A 299 -10.90 -23.12 -16.53
C SER A 299 -11.92 -21.97 -16.33
N PRO A 300 -13.23 -22.29 -16.13
CA PRO A 300 -14.29 -21.28 -15.96
C PRO A 300 -13.99 -20.25 -14.86
N ALA A 301 -13.49 -20.73 -13.72
CA ALA A 301 -13.14 -19.87 -12.57
C ALA A 301 -12.02 -18.88 -12.89
N GLN A 302 -11.08 -19.26 -13.77
CA GLN A 302 -10.00 -18.38 -14.21
C GLN A 302 -10.48 -17.36 -15.24
N CYS A 303 -11.36 -17.75 -16.16
CA CYS A 303 -12.02 -16.84 -17.09
C CYS A 303 -12.80 -15.77 -16.34
N ASP A 304 -13.67 -16.17 -15.40
CA ASP A 304 -14.44 -15.26 -14.54
C ASP A 304 -13.51 -14.30 -13.76
N ARG A 305 -12.52 -14.84 -13.05
CA ARG A 305 -11.56 -14.02 -12.28
C ARG A 305 -10.83 -13.02 -13.16
N LYS A 306 -10.31 -13.45 -14.31
CA LYS A 306 -9.61 -12.57 -15.25
C LYS A 306 -10.55 -11.50 -15.78
N PHE A 307 -11.75 -11.85 -16.21
CA PHE A 307 -12.73 -10.91 -16.74
C PHE A 307 -13.16 -9.88 -15.68
N ARG A 308 -13.40 -10.30 -14.43
CA ARG A 308 -13.69 -9.36 -13.33
C ARG A 308 -12.57 -8.36 -13.10
N ASN A 309 -11.31 -8.79 -13.17
CA ASN A 309 -10.16 -7.89 -13.05
C ASN A 309 -10.06 -6.90 -14.23
N LEU A 310 -10.36 -7.36 -15.45
CA LEU A 310 -10.43 -6.50 -16.64
C LEU A 310 -11.56 -5.49 -16.50
N LYS A 311 -12.77 -5.94 -16.10
CA LYS A 311 -13.93 -5.09 -15.81
C LYS A 311 -13.57 -4.02 -14.79
N GLN A 312 -13.02 -4.39 -13.63
CA GLN A 312 -12.62 -3.41 -12.61
C GLN A 312 -11.61 -2.39 -13.13
N THR A 313 -10.70 -2.81 -14.03
CA THR A 313 -9.76 -1.89 -14.68
C THR A 313 -10.52 -0.93 -15.61
N TYR A 314 -11.41 -1.44 -16.46
CA TYR A 314 -12.29 -0.62 -17.28
C TYR A 314 -13.08 0.41 -16.45
N LEU A 315 -13.74 0.00 -15.36
CA LEU A 315 -14.52 0.91 -14.51
C LEU A 315 -13.67 2.06 -13.96
N ARG A 316 -12.45 1.75 -13.48
CA ARG A 316 -11.53 2.79 -12.99
C ARG A 316 -11.10 3.75 -14.09
N LEU A 317 -10.92 3.25 -15.31
CA LEU A 317 -10.55 4.07 -16.46
C LEU A 317 -11.72 4.94 -16.93
N LYS A 318 -12.94 4.39 -16.98
CA LYS A 318 -14.17 5.12 -17.30
C LYS A 318 -14.44 6.25 -16.30
N MET A 319 -14.31 5.97 -15.00
CA MET A 319 -14.45 7.01 -13.95
C MET A 319 -13.41 8.14 -14.11
N ARG A 320 -12.19 7.83 -14.53
CA ARG A 320 -11.16 8.86 -14.81
C ARG A 320 -11.51 9.67 -16.07
N ALA A 321 -12.02 9.02 -17.10
CA ALA A 321 -12.46 9.66 -18.33
C ALA A 321 -13.60 10.64 -18.07
N ASN A 322 -14.61 10.22 -17.30
CA ASN A 322 -15.74 11.06 -16.91
C ASN A 322 -15.31 12.28 -16.06
N ALA A 323 -14.20 12.18 -15.33
CA ALA A 323 -13.61 13.30 -14.59
C ALA A 323 -12.78 14.26 -15.47
N GLY A 324 -12.94 14.21 -16.80
CA GLY A 324 -12.23 15.06 -17.75
C GLY A 324 -10.74 14.72 -17.95
N ARG A 325 -10.25 13.60 -17.38
CA ARG A 325 -8.87 13.16 -17.63
C ARG A 325 -8.83 12.34 -18.91
N CYS A 326 -7.78 12.55 -19.72
CA CYS A 326 -7.64 11.85 -20.99
C CYS A 326 -7.73 10.32 -20.81
N THR A 327 -8.52 9.69 -21.69
CA THR A 327 -8.73 8.25 -21.71
C THR A 327 -7.39 7.54 -21.92
N THR A 328 -7.13 6.52 -21.12
CA THR A 328 -5.88 5.75 -21.25
C THR A 328 -5.88 4.93 -22.53
N LYS A 329 -4.71 4.75 -23.17
CA LYS A 329 -4.47 3.83 -24.31
C LYS A 329 -4.57 2.35 -23.92
N TRP A 330 -5.54 1.99 -23.09
CA TRP A 330 -5.75 0.62 -22.67
C TRP A 330 -6.43 -0.15 -23.80
N ARG A 331 -5.75 -1.19 -24.30
CA ARG A 331 -6.10 -1.87 -25.56
C ARG A 331 -7.53 -2.41 -25.60
N TYR A 332 -8.04 -2.90 -24.47
CA TYR A 332 -9.38 -3.49 -24.35
C TYR A 332 -10.47 -2.46 -24.00
N TYR A 333 -10.12 -1.17 -23.94
CA TYR A 333 -11.07 -0.14 -23.53
C TYR A 333 -12.25 -0.04 -24.49
N LYS A 334 -11.98 -0.05 -25.80
CA LYS A 334 -13.02 -0.02 -26.85
C LYS A 334 -13.90 -1.27 -26.80
N ASP A 335 -13.32 -2.45 -26.64
CA ASP A 335 -14.10 -3.70 -26.52
C ASP A 335 -15.06 -3.64 -25.32
N PHE A 336 -14.58 -3.12 -24.18
CA PHE A 336 -15.43 -2.93 -23.00
C PHE A 336 -16.48 -1.83 -23.21
N GLU A 337 -16.16 -0.73 -23.88
CA GLU A 337 -17.17 0.24 -24.31
C GLU A 337 -18.22 -0.42 -25.19
N THR A 338 -17.85 -1.22 -26.18
CA THR A 338 -18.81 -1.96 -27.00
C THR A 338 -19.68 -2.89 -26.14
N ILE A 339 -19.08 -3.68 -25.24
CA ILE A 339 -19.82 -4.59 -24.35
C ILE A 339 -20.84 -3.84 -23.47
N TYR A 340 -20.49 -2.66 -22.96
CA TYR A 340 -21.33 -1.91 -22.00
C TYR A 340 -22.24 -0.87 -22.66
N ASN A 341 -21.85 -0.29 -23.80
CA ASN A 341 -22.60 0.75 -24.52
C ASN A 341 -23.51 0.13 -25.61
N ASN A 342 -23.08 -0.91 -26.35
CA ASN A 342 -23.96 -1.60 -27.34
C ASN A 342 -25.03 -2.46 -26.69
N SER A 343 -25.14 -2.42 -25.37
CA SER A 343 -26.27 -3.03 -24.67
C SER A 343 -27.55 -2.19 -24.70
N SER A 344 -27.52 -1.04 -25.37
CA SER A 344 -28.72 -0.49 -26.02
C SER A 344 -29.02 -1.31 -27.27
N TYR A 345 -29.52 -2.54 -27.08
CA TYR A 345 -30.32 -3.14 -28.15
C TYR A 345 -31.59 -2.30 -28.25
N PRO A 346 -32.14 -2.05 -29.46
CA PRO A 346 -33.40 -1.35 -29.61
C PRO A 346 -34.51 -2.21 -29.03
N ALA A 347 -34.72 -2.11 -27.72
CA ALA A 347 -36.02 -2.33 -27.14
C ALA A 347 -36.93 -1.29 -27.78
N SER A 348 -37.97 -1.75 -28.47
CA SER A 348 -38.97 -0.93 -29.15
C SER A 348 -39.19 0.44 -28.48
N ASN A 349 -38.63 1.48 -29.10
CA ASN A 349 -38.98 2.90 -29.09
C ASN A 349 -39.41 3.62 -27.79
N ASN A 350 -39.09 3.17 -26.59
CA ASN A 350 -39.43 3.94 -25.37
C ASN A 350 -38.38 3.94 -24.24
N ASP A 351 -37.13 3.57 -24.47
CA ASP A 351 -36.12 3.49 -23.39
C ASP A 351 -34.71 3.92 -23.82
N GLU A 352 -34.50 5.23 -23.95
CA GLU A 352 -33.16 5.83 -24.07
C GLU A 352 -32.39 5.86 -22.72
N VAL A 353 -33.05 5.47 -21.62
CA VAL A 353 -32.51 5.56 -20.23
C VAL A 353 -31.64 4.35 -19.83
N ALA A 354 -31.65 3.26 -20.60
CA ALA A 354 -31.17 1.95 -20.13
C ALA A 354 -29.63 1.74 -20.05
N ALA A 355 -28.80 2.56 -20.71
CA ALA A 355 -27.35 2.37 -20.72
C ALA A 355 -26.65 3.00 -19.49
N GLU A 356 -27.17 4.11 -18.98
CA GLU A 356 -26.76 4.74 -17.71
C GLU A 356 -27.22 3.90 -16.49
N MET A 357 -28.31 3.17 -16.70
CA MET A 357 -29.04 2.34 -15.75
C MET A 357 -28.26 1.13 -15.21
N THR A 358 -27.19 0.62 -15.85
CA THR A 358 -26.50 -0.59 -15.35
C THR A 358 -25.47 -0.28 -14.24
N PHE A 359 -24.90 0.92 -14.25
CA PHE A 359 -24.08 1.41 -13.13
C PHE A 359 -24.96 1.97 -12.02
N GLN A 360 -26.02 2.69 -12.40
CA GLN A 360 -27.08 3.08 -11.47
C GLN A 360 -27.72 1.87 -10.80
N TYR A 361 -28.00 0.75 -11.49
CA TYR A 361 -28.62 -0.42 -10.86
C TYR A 361 -27.79 -1.00 -9.72
N GLN A 362 -26.45 -1.04 -9.84
CA GLN A 362 -25.61 -1.53 -8.76
C GLN A 362 -25.56 -0.57 -7.57
N ASP A 363 -25.67 0.73 -7.82
CA ASP A 363 -25.67 1.71 -6.75
C ASP A 363 -27.07 1.90 -6.12
N ASP A 364 -28.12 1.70 -6.91
CA ASP A 364 -29.54 1.81 -6.57
C ASP A 364 -30.00 0.61 -5.73
N TYR A 365 -29.64 -0.65 -6.07
CA TYR A 365 -29.99 -1.76 -5.16
C TYR A 365 -29.27 -1.66 -3.82
N VAL A 366 -28.06 -1.06 -3.78
CA VAL A 366 -27.34 -0.83 -2.52
C VAL A 366 -28.03 0.25 -1.71
N GLU A 367 -28.43 1.34 -2.36
CA GLU A 367 -29.22 2.38 -1.72
C GLU A 367 -30.54 1.84 -1.18
N GLN A 368 -31.29 1.06 -1.99
CA GLN A 368 -32.52 0.38 -1.58
C GLN A 368 -32.28 -0.63 -0.46
N LEU A 369 -31.19 -1.40 -0.49
CA LEU A 369 -30.79 -2.30 0.61
C LEU A 369 -30.61 -1.53 1.91
N LEU A 370 -29.94 -0.37 1.87
CA LEU A 370 -29.72 0.46 3.06
C LEU A 370 -31.02 1.15 3.53
N LYS A 371 -31.87 1.61 2.62
CA LYS A 371 -33.20 2.17 2.93
C LYS A 371 -34.11 1.12 3.58
N PHE A 372 -34.23 -0.07 3.00
CA PHE A 372 -35.00 -1.17 3.59
C PHE A 372 -34.43 -1.64 4.92
N TYR A 373 -33.11 -1.62 5.09
CA TYR A 373 -32.49 -1.89 6.39
C TYR A 373 -32.90 -0.83 7.42
N LEU A 374 -32.84 0.45 7.06
CA LEU A 374 -33.23 1.57 7.93
C LEU A 374 -34.72 1.47 8.33
N GLU A 375 -35.61 1.15 7.38
CA GLU A 375 -37.04 0.93 7.63
C GLU A 375 -37.31 -0.27 8.57
N ASN A 376 -36.42 -1.26 8.61
CA ASN A 376 -36.57 -2.45 9.45
C ASN A 376 -35.57 -2.46 10.61
N LYS A 377 -34.97 -1.30 10.96
CA LYS A 377 -33.90 -1.21 11.96
C LYS A 377 -34.33 -1.79 13.30
N GLU A 378 -35.56 -1.52 13.75
CA GLU A 378 -36.10 -2.05 15.01
C GLU A 378 -36.11 -3.59 15.06
N LYS A 379 -36.45 -4.25 13.95
CA LYS A 379 -36.41 -5.72 13.84
C LYS A 379 -35.00 -6.30 13.89
N PHE A 380 -33.98 -5.52 13.54
CA PHE A 380 -32.58 -5.92 13.66
C PHE A 380 -32.01 -5.67 15.06
N SER A 381 -32.61 -4.75 15.81
CA SER A 381 -32.28 -4.45 17.21
C SER A 381 -32.99 -5.39 18.19
N ASP A 382 -34.17 -5.91 17.84
CA ASP A 382 -34.92 -6.84 18.67
C ASP A 382 -34.17 -8.19 18.86
N PRO A 383 -33.77 -8.55 20.08
CA PRO A 383 -33.07 -9.82 20.36
C PRO A 383 -33.94 -11.06 20.13
N LEU A 384 -35.28 -10.93 20.15
CA LEU A 384 -36.21 -12.03 19.91
C LEU A 384 -36.34 -12.35 18.42
N VAL A 385 -36.03 -11.40 17.54
CA VAL A 385 -36.09 -11.58 16.09
C VAL A 385 -34.78 -12.18 15.58
N ARG A 386 -34.86 -13.39 15.02
CA ARG A 386 -33.73 -13.96 14.28
C ARG A 386 -33.39 -13.07 13.08
N LYS A 387 -32.19 -12.48 13.06
CA LYS A 387 -31.68 -11.59 11.99
C LYS A 387 -31.85 -12.16 10.58
N ARG A 388 -31.79 -13.49 10.42
CA ARG A 388 -32.04 -14.18 9.14
C ARG A 388 -33.44 -13.89 8.58
N ASN A 389 -34.46 -13.79 9.43
CA ASN A 389 -35.83 -13.50 9.03
C ASN A 389 -36.00 -12.03 8.60
N ALA A 390 -35.37 -11.10 9.31
CA ALA A 390 -35.32 -9.70 8.90
C ALA A 390 -34.64 -9.54 7.53
N TRP A 391 -33.51 -10.22 7.32
CA TRP A 391 -32.86 -10.27 6.02
C TRP A 391 -33.71 -10.91 4.94
N LYS A 392 -34.50 -11.95 5.25
CA LYS A 392 -35.42 -12.58 4.30
C LYS A 392 -36.47 -11.61 3.76
N GLY A 393 -37.03 -10.75 4.62
CA GLY A 393 -37.97 -9.72 4.20
C GLY A 393 -37.36 -8.74 3.18
N ILE A 394 -36.15 -8.25 3.47
CA ILE A 394 -35.42 -7.33 2.58
C ILE A 394 -35.01 -8.02 1.27
N ALA A 395 -34.48 -9.24 1.37
CA ALA A 395 -33.98 -10.01 0.24
C ALA A 395 -35.09 -10.33 -0.77
N THR A 396 -36.30 -10.62 -0.28
CA THR A 396 -37.47 -10.86 -1.15
C THR A 396 -37.82 -9.60 -1.96
N LYS A 397 -37.76 -8.41 -1.37
CA LYS A 397 -38.01 -7.14 -2.08
C LYS A 397 -36.95 -6.83 -3.14
N LEU A 398 -35.70 -7.20 -2.88
CA LEU A 398 -34.56 -6.92 -3.77
C LEU A 398 -34.28 -8.01 -4.81
N GLY A 399 -34.99 -9.15 -4.76
CA GLY A 399 -34.69 -10.31 -5.61
C GLY A 399 -33.31 -10.94 -5.34
N LEU A 400 -32.83 -10.87 -4.10
CA LEU A 400 -31.55 -11.42 -3.67
C LEU A 400 -31.74 -12.54 -2.65
N THR A 401 -30.68 -13.27 -2.33
CA THR A 401 -30.70 -14.18 -1.17
C THR A 401 -30.45 -13.41 0.14
N PRO A 402 -31.02 -13.83 1.28
CA PRO A 402 -30.77 -13.22 2.59
C PRO A 402 -29.27 -13.11 2.92
N GLU A 403 -28.51 -14.15 2.56
CA GLU A 403 -27.07 -14.23 2.79
C GLU A 403 -26.27 -13.25 1.91
N GLU A 404 -26.73 -12.94 0.70
CA GLU A 404 -26.14 -11.90 -0.15
C GLU A 404 -26.38 -10.50 0.41
N CYS A 405 -27.60 -10.20 0.86
CA CYS A 405 -27.94 -8.93 1.51
C CYS A 405 -27.10 -8.70 2.77
N ASP A 406 -27.06 -9.69 3.66
CA ASP A 406 -26.27 -9.64 4.90
C ASP A 406 -24.77 -9.45 4.62
N ARG A 407 -24.21 -10.25 3.70
CA ARG A 407 -22.80 -10.13 3.31
C ARG A 407 -22.49 -8.76 2.73
N LYS A 408 -23.35 -8.24 1.84
CA LYS A 408 -23.18 -6.92 1.23
C LYS A 408 -23.25 -5.82 2.28
N PHE A 409 -24.24 -5.86 3.16
CA PHE A 409 -24.39 -4.89 4.25
C PHE A 409 -23.17 -4.89 5.19
N ARG A 410 -22.68 -6.06 5.62
CA ARG A 410 -21.47 -6.14 6.46
C ARG A 410 -20.23 -5.52 5.80
N ASN A 411 -20.04 -5.75 4.50
CA ASN A 411 -18.95 -5.13 3.75
C ASN A 411 -19.08 -3.60 3.67
N LEU A 412 -20.30 -3.10 3.47
CA LEU A 412 -20.59 -1.67 3.46
C LEU A 412 -20.38 -1.07 4.86
N LYS A 413 -20.87 -1.72 5.91
CA LYS A 413 -20.63 -1.34 7.32
C LYS A 413 -19.14 -1.25 7.64
N GLN A 414 -18.34 -2.22 7.22
CA GLN A 414 -16.89 -2.19 7.45
C GLN A 414 -16.21 -1.04 6.70
N THR A 415 -16.74 -0.66 5.55
CA THR A 415 -16.26 0.51 4.79
C THR A 415 -16.64 1.80 5.50
N TYR A 416 -17.89 1.91 5.96
CA TYR A 416 -18.38 3.04 6.78
C TYR A 416 -17.51 3.25 8.03
N LEU A 417 -17.28 2.20 8.83
CA LEU A 417 -16.49 2.30 10.06
C LEU A 417 -15.08 2.85 9.80
N ARG A 418 -14.41 2.38 8.74
CA ARG A 418 -13.11 2.90 8.32
C ARG A 418 -13.15 4.36 7.89
N LEU A 419 -14.23 4.77 7.20
CA LEU A 419 -14.42 6.16 6.78
C LEU A 419 -14.77 7.07 7.97
N LYS A 420 -15.57 6.60 8.93
CA LYS A 420 -15.90 7.32 10.18
C LYS A 420 -14.65 7.54 11.02
N GLU A 421 -13.82 6.50 11.20
CA GLU A 421 -12.52 6.61 11.89
C GLU A 421 -11.59 7.61 11.18
N LYS A 422 -11.53 7.56 9.85
CA LYS A 422 -10.77 8.53 9.06
C LYS A 422 -11.30 9.96 9.20
N LYS A 423 -12.63 10.16 9.19
CA LYS A 423 -13.27 11.46 9.40
C LYS A 423 -12.93 12.03 10.78
N LEU A 424 -12.94 11.18 11.83
CA LEU A 424 -12.53 11.57 13.18
C LEU A 424 -11.05 11.95 13.24
N ALA A 425 -10.17 11.20 12.57
CA ALA A 425 -8.74 11.46 12.59
C ALA A 425 -8.32 12.69 11.75
N SER A 426 -8.97 12.92 10.61
CA SER A 426 -8.53 13.95 9.64
C SER A 426 -9.48 15.14 9.50
N GLY A 427 -10.63 15.13 10.18
CA GLY A 427 -11.69 16.15 10.06
C GLY A 427 -12.39 16.23 8.69
N LYS A 428 -12.00 15.39 7.71
CA LYS A 428 -12.52 15.47 6.34
C LYS A 428 -13.62 14.42 6.11
N CYS A 429 -14.80 14.88 5.71
CA CYS A 429 -15.88 14.01 5.26
C CYS A 429 -15.51 13.27 3.96
N SER A 430 -15.87 11.99 3.87
CA SER A 430 -15.70 11.21 2.65
C SER A 430 -16.86 11.49 1.69
N ASN A 431 -16.58 11.68 0.41
CA ASN A 431 -17.59 11.75 -0.68
C ASN A 431 -18.21 10.38 -1.00
N TRP A 432 -18.32 9.49 -0.01
CA TRP A 432 -18.89 8.17 -0.24
C TRP A 432 -20.41 8.29 -0.20
N ILE A 433 -21.07 7.97 -1.31
CA ILE A 433 -22.50 8.22 -1.52
C ILE A 433 -23.41 7.61 -0.45
N TYR A 434 -22.99 6.53 0.20
CA TYR A 434 -23.76 5.86 1.26
C TYR A 434 -23.44 6.33 2.67
N TYR A 435 -22.52 7.28 2.83
CA TYR A 435 -22.05 7.71 4.14
C TYR A 435 -23.20 8.28 4.99
N SER A 436 -24.04 9.14 4.40
CA SER A 436 -25.19 9.74 5.10
C SER A 436 -26.26 8.72 5.52
N LEU A 437 -26.53 7.69 4.70
CA LEU A 437 -27.44 6.61 5.07
C LEU A 437 -26.90 5.81 6.25
N PHE A 438 -25.59 5.55 6.28
CA PHE A 438 -24.95 4.87 7.40
C PHE A 438 -24.91 5.72 8.68
N GLU A 439 -24.67 7.03 8.57
CA GLU A 439 -24.85 7.95 9.70
C GLU A 439 -26.28 7.84 10.21
N ARG A 440 -27.32 7.87 9.37
CA ARG A 440 -28.71 7.66 9.84
C ARG A 440 -28.98 6.30 10.48
N ILE A 441 -28.29 5.25 10.04
CA ILE A 441 -28.43 3.90 10.62
C ILE A 441 -27.80 3.86 12.04
N TYR A 442 -26.66 4.52 12.24
CA TYR A 442 -25.83 4.38 13.45
C TYR A 442 -25.84 5.58 14.40
N ASP A 443 -26.12 6.77 13.91
CA ASP A 443 -26.35 7.96 14.71
C ASP A 443 -27.83 7.94 15.09
N GLU A 444 -28.13 7.30 16.21
CA GLU A 444 -29.38 7.60 16.90
C GLU A 444 -29.31 9.04 17.39
N PRO A 445 -30.40 9.81 17.28
CA PRO A 445 -30.48 11.05 18.02
C PRO A 445 -30.27 10.66 19.48
N ILE A 446 -29.16 11.13 20.06
CA ILE A 446 -29.01 11.17 21.51
C ILE A 446 -30.19 12.02 21.95
N SER A 447 -31.29 11.38 22.35
CA SER A 447 -32.42 12.04 22.93
C SER A 447 -31.87 12.80 24.13
N LEU A 448 -31.67 14.11 23.96
CA LEU A 448 -31.17 15.05 24.96
C LEU A 448 -32.19 15.26 26.10
N GLY A 449 -33.04 14.27 26.37
CA GLY A 449 -34.17 14.36 27.27
C GLY A 449 -34.27 13.12 28.13
N THR A 450 -34.18 13.36 29.43
CA THR A 450 -34.59 12.51 30.55
C THR A 450 -33.51 11.55 31.06
N GLY A 451 -32.89 11.98 32.17
CA GLY A 451 -31.95 11.18 32.93
C GLY A 451 -32.57 9.89 33.49
N TYR A 452 -31.68 9.00 33.93
CA TYR A 452 -31.94 7.74 34.62
C TYR A 452 -32.54 6.60 33.76
N SER A 453 -31.66 5.82 33.14
CA SER A 453 -31.55 4.38 33.46
C SER A 453 -30.22 3.81 32.98
N HIS A 454 -29.45 3.36 33.96
CA HIS A 454 -28.16 2.71 33.85
C HIS A 454 -28.44 1.20 33.90
N SER A 455 -28.59 0.51 32.77
CA SER A 455 -28.52 -0.97 32.78
C SER A 455 -28.06 -1.65 31.50
N ASP A 456 -28.08 -1.01 30.32
CA ASP A 456 -27.90 -1.78 29.06
C ASP A 456 -26.54 -1.59 28.38
N ASP A 457 -25.53 -1.11 29.12
CA ASP A 457 -24.17 -0.85 28.60
C ASP A 457 -23.24 -2.09 28.64
N VAL A 458 -23.79 -3.30 28.57
CA VAL A 458 -23.03 -4.56 28.62
C VAL A 458 -22.80 -5.17 27.23
N ASP A 459 -23.69 -4.94 26.26
CA ASP A 459 -23.60 -5.58 24.94
C ASP A 459 -23.01 -4.70 23.82
N GLN A 460 -22.67 -3.44 24.13
CA GLN A 460 -21.99 -2.52 23.19
C GLN A 460 -20.52 -2.27 23.52
N MET A 461 -19.88 -3.12 24.31
CA MET A 461 -18.42 -3.11 24.39
C MET A 461 -17.86 -3.46 23.01
N SER A 462 -17.46 -2.44 22.26
CA SER A 462 -16.98 -2.63 20.89
C SER A 462 -15.80 -3.59 20.92
N LEU A 463 -15.57 -4.36 19.85
CA LEU A 463 -14.38 -5.22 19.74
C LEU A 463 -13.06 -4.46 20.02
N SER A 464 -13.08 -3.13 19.85
CA SER A 464 -12.02 -2.19 20.22
C SER A 464 -11.87 -2.05 21.74
N ASP A 465 -12.96 -2.00 22.47
CA ASP A 465 -13.02 -1.89 23.94
C ASP A 465 -12.74 -3.23 24.61
N VAL A 466 -13.23 -4.35 24.07
CA VAL A 466 -12.80 -5.69 24.50
C VAL A 466 -11.30 -5.87 24.27
N LYS A 467 -10.76 -5.42 23.14
CA LYS A 467 -9.30 -5.42 22.89
C LYS A 467 -8.55 -4.45 23.81
N ARG A 468 -9.16 -3.32 24.20
CA ARG A 468 -8.60 -2.37 25.15
C ARG A 468 -8.53 -2.97 26.55
N VAL A 469 -9.60 -3.58 27.01
CA VAL A 469 -9.68 -4.29 28.30
C VAL A 469 -8.73 -5.49 28.34
N LEU A 470 -8.66 -6.29 27.27
CA LEU A 470 -7.71 -7.40 27.16
C LEU A 470 -6.25 -6.92 27.16
N ARG A 471 -5.94 -5.80 26.51
CA ARG A 471 -4.60 -5.18 26.59
C ARG A 471 -4.30 -4.69 27.99
N ASN A 472 -5.24 -3.99 28.63
CA ASN A 472 -5.08 -3.51 30.01
C ASN A 472 -4.93 -4.67 31.02
N MET A 473 -5.63 -5.79 30.81
CA MET A 473 -5.48 -7.00 31.63
C MET A 473 -4.13 -7.69 31.40
N GLN A 474 -3.67 -7.74 30.15
CA GLN A 474 -2.36 -8.30 29.81
C GLN A 474 -1.23 -7.43 30.40
N GLU A 475 -1.33 -6.11 30.29
CA GLU A 475 -0.39 -5.16 30.88
C GLU A 475 -0.36 -5.24 32.41
N LYS A 476 -1.51 -5.39 33.08
CA LYS A 476 -1.56 -5.64 34.54
C LYS A 476 -0.91 -6.97 34.93
N LYS A 477 -1.18 -8.04 34.18
CA LYS A 477 -0.59 -9.37 34.43
C LYS A 477 0.92 -9.39 34.22
N ASP A 478 1.39 -8.66 33.21
CA ASP A 478 2.82 -8.53 32.94
C ASP A 478 3.51 -7.59 33.96
N GLY A 479 2.79 -6.58 34.47
CA GLY A 479 3.21 -5.75 35.60
C GLY A 479 3.34 -6.52 36.91
N GLU A 480 2.38 -7.36 37.27
CA GLU A 480 2.44 -8.21 38.48
C GLU A 480 3.60 -9.22 38.43
N LYS A 481 3.89 -9.77 37.24
CA LYS A 481 5.06 -10.64 37.03
C LYS A 481 6.37 -9.88 37.18
N PHE A 482 6.44 -8.66 36.65
CA PHE A 482 7.61 -7.80 36.80
C PHE A 482 7.83 -7.43 38.27
N GLU A 483 6.78 -7.01 38.99
CA GLU A 483 6.83 -6.73 40.44
C GLU A 483 7.27 -7.94 41.27
N ARG A 484 6.80 -9.15 40.91
CA ARG A 484 7.26 -10.38 41.56
C ARG A 484 8.74 -10.66 41.30
N LEU A 485 9.21 -10.40 40.08
CA LEU A 485 10.62 -10.56 39.73
C LEU A 485 11.49 -9.53 40.46
N VAL A 486 11.05 -8.28 40.56
CA VAL A 486 11.74 -7.22 41.32
C VAL A 486 11.91 -7.62 42.78
N ARG A 487 10.84 -8.10 43.44
CA ARG A 487 10.92 -8.59 44.83
C ARG A 487 11.91 -9.74 45.01
N VAL A 488 11.93 -10.71 44.09
CA VAL A 488 12.89 -11.83 44.14
C VAL A 488 14.33 -11.35 43.98
N VAL A 489 14.57 -10.36 43.11
CA VAL A 489 15.90 -9.76 42.91
C VAL A 489 16.34 -8.98 44.16
N GLU A 490 15.44 -8.22 44.78
CA GLU A 490 15.73 -7.48 46.02
C GLU A 490 16.06 -8.42 47.19
N GLU A 491 15.29 -9.50 47.36
CA GLU A 491 15.53 -10.53 48.37
C GLU A 491 16.90 -11.21 48.15
N SER A 492 17.22 -11.58 46.91
CA SER A 492 18.53 -12.13 46.55
C SER A 492 19.67 -11.17 46.88
N ASN A 493 19.48 -9.87 46.65
CA ASN A 493 20.47 -8.85 46.96
C ASN A 493 20.64 -8.63 48.47
N GLU A 494 19.57 -8.74 49.27
CA GLU A 494 19.65 -8.67 50.73
C GLU A 494 20.43 -9.86 51.29
N ILE A 495 20.14 -11.08 50.80
CA ILE A 495 20.88 -12.30 51.17
C ILE A 495 22.38 -12.14 50.86
N GLN A 496 22.69 -11.57 49.69
CA GLN A 496 24.09 -11.36 49.30
C GLN A 496 24.78 -10.29 50.15
N ARG A 497 24.08 -9.22 50.54
CA ARG A 497 24.57 -8.23 51.50
C ARG A 497 24.83 -8.84 52.87
N GLU A 498 23.93 -9.68 53.36
CA GLU A 498 24.09 -10.36 54.64
C GLU A 498 25.26 -11.34 54.62
N ARG A 499 25.40 -12.13 53.55
CA ARG A 499 26.57 -12.99 53.34
C ARG A 499 27.88 -12.20 53.39
N ASN A 500 27.93 -11.03 52.74
CA ASN A 500 29.10 -10.18 52.77
C ASN A 500 29.38 -9.61 54.17
N ARG A 501 28.35 -9.21 54.94
CA ARG A 501 28.50 -8.79 56.34
C ARG A 501 29.10 -9.90 57.20
N ILE A 502 28.60 -11.13 57.08
CA ILE A 502 29.10 -12.29 57.81
C ILE A 502 30.57 -12.57 57.45
N LEU A 503 30.91 -12.57 56.16
CA LEU A 503 32.29 -12.75 55.70
C LEU A 503 33.23 -11.68 56.27
N GLN A 504 32.81 -10.41 56.29
CA GLN A 504 33.59 -9.32 56.87
C GLN A 504 33.78 -9.50 58.38
N ALA A 505 32.73 -9.89 59.11
CA ALA A 505 32.81 -10.16 60.54
C ALA A 505 33.77 -11.32 60.88
N LEU A 506 33.81 -12.36 60.03
CA LEU A 506 34.75 -13.46 60.16
C LEU A 506 36.20 -13.04 59.87
N LEU A 507 36.42 -12.17 58.87
CA LEU A 507 37.75 -11.64 58.57
C LEU A 507 38.29 -10.78 59.71
N ASN A 508 37.43 -9.99 60.35
CA ASN A 508 37.80 -9.10 61.46
C ASN A 508 38.06 -9.84 62.80
N ARG A 509 37.83 -11.16 62.88
CA ARG A 509 38.09 -11.98 64.08
C ARG A 509 39.49 -12.61 64.10
N LYS A 510 40.30 -12.39 63.08
CA LYS A 510 41.74 -12.65 63.09
C LYS A 510 42.48 -11.41 63.56
#